data_AF-L7CQL3-F1
#
_entry.id   AF-L7CQL3-F1
#
_cell.length_a   1.000
_cell.length_b   1.000
_cell.length_c   1.000
_cell.angle_alpha   90.00
_cell.angle_beta   90.00
_cell.angle_gamma   90.00
#
_symmetry.space_group_name_H-M   'P 1'
#
loop_
_entity.id
_entity.type
_entity.pdbx_description
1 polymer ?
#
loop_
_entity_poly.entity_id
_entity_poly.type
_entity_poly.pdbx_seq_one_letter_code
_entity_poly.pdbx_strand_id
1 'polypeptide(L)'
;MQSKKLLPLLDAIEQETGHRPHPSTPMRWCLKPNKHGNVLESWMIGGRRMTSVEAVRRYIEANTQQSSHRESSRPAPINLSTAHHNAMQALSQEGL
;
A
#
# COMPACT_ATOMS: atom_id res chain seq x y z
N MET A 1 -14.37 -15.77 22.41
CA MET A 1 -14.28 -14.71 21.38
C MET A 1 -13.37 -13.62 21.93
N GLN A 2 -12.21 -13.35 21.31
CA GLN A 2 -11.34 -12.29 21.81
C GLN A 2 -12.05 -10.95 21.65
N SER A 3 -12.23 -10.23 22.76
CA SER A 3 -12.78 -8.89 22.78
C SER A 3 -11.86 -7.99 21.95
N LYS A 4 -12.30 -7.56 20.76
CA LYS A 4 -11.54 -6.59 19.95
C LYS A 4 -11.40 -5.31 20.76
N LYS A 5 -10.22 -5.08 21.35
CA LYS A 5 -9.92 -3.86 22.09
C LYS A 5 -9.93 -2.69 21.12
N LEU A 6 -10.95 -1.86 21.22
CA LEU A 6 -11.07 -0.64 20.45
C LEU A 6 -10.24 0.46 21.10
N LEU A 7 -9.46 1.14 20.27
CA LEU A 7 -8.60 2.25 20.65
C LEU A 7 -8.94 3.44 19.75
N PRO A 8 -8.63 4.66 20.19
CA PRO A 8 -8.70 5.81 19.28
C PRO A 8 -7.86 5.59 18.03
N LEU A 9 -8.37 6.08 16.90
CA LEU A 9 -7.79 5.81 15.58
C LEU A 9 -6.27 6.01 15.50
N LEU A 10 -5.76 7.15 15.99
CA LEU A 10 -4.33 7.46 15.97
C LEU A 10 -3.52 6.56 16.90
N ASP A 11 -4.07 6.23 18.07
CA ASP A 11 -3.38 5.43 19.08
C ASP A 11 -3.25 3.97 18.61
N ALA A 12 -4.28 3.44 17.93
CA ALA A 12 -4.21 2.12 17.30
C ALA A 12 -3.13 2.05 16.20
N ILE A 13 -2.99 3.11 15.41
CA ILE A 13 -2.01 3.19 14.32
C ILE A 13 -0.60 3.31 14.87
N GLU A 14 -0.41 4.16 15.87
CA GLU A 14 0.88 4.29 16.56
C GLU A 14 1.29 2.98 17.23
N GLN A 15 0.35 2.26 17.84
CA GLN A 15 0.64 0.97 18.46
C GLN A 15 1.09 -0.10 17.44
N GLU A 16 0.50 -0.14 16.24
CA GLU A 16 0.87 -1.13 15.22
C GLU A 16 2.13 -0.73 14.44
N THR A 17 2.29 0.56 14.12
CA THR A 17 3.36 1.03 13.20
C THR A 17 4.54 1.68 13.91
N GLY A 18 4.43 2.02 15.19
CA GLY A 18 5.41 2.81 15.93
C GLY A 18 5.49 4.28 15.49
N HIS A 19 4.63 4.71 14.56
CA HIS A 19 4.61 6.07 14.03
C HIS A 19 3.21 6.67 14.11
N ARG A 20 3.14 7.95 14.46
CA ARG A 20 1.89 8.71 14.54
C ARG A 20 1.74 9.65 13.34
N PRO A 21 1.04 9.24 12.27
CA PRO A 21 0.85 10.09 11.10
C PRO A 21 -0.04 11.30 11.41
N HIS A 22 0.03 12.34 10.57
CA HIS A 22 -0.87 13.50 10.68
C HIS A 22 -2.35 13.07 10.62
N PRO A 23 -3.25 13.62 11.46
CA PRO A 23 -4.64 13.16 11.60
C PRO A 23 -5.46 13.07 10.30
N SER A 24 -5.17 13.92 9.32
CA SER A 24 -5.83 13.89 8.01
C SER A 24 -5.59 12.60 7.22
N THR A 25 -4.46 11.93 7.46
CA THR A 25 -4.09 10.70 6.76
C THR A 25 -4.92 9.49 7.24
N PRO A 26 -4.97 9.16 8.53
CA PRO A 26 -5.89 8.14 9.06
C PRO A 26 -7.35 8.42 8.74
N MET A 27 -7.78 9.69 8.85
CA MET A 27 -9.15 10.04 8.50
C MET A 27 -9.47 9.74 7.04
N ARG A 28 -8.54 10.03 6.12
CA ARG A 28 -8.70 9.67 4.71
C ARG A 28 -8.79 8.15 4.52
N TRP A 29 -7.96 7.36 5.23
CA TRP A 29 -8.00 5.89 5.14
C TRP A 29 -9.34 5.30 5.56
N CYS A 30 -10.04 5.92 6.51
CA CYS A 30 -11.37 5.50 6.95
C CYS A 30 -12.51 5.99 6.06
N LEU A 31 -12.34 7.14 5.39
CA LEU A 31 -13.41 7.80 4.64
C LEU A 31 -13.43 7.46 3.16
N LYS A 32 -12.27 7.13 2.57
CA LYS A 32 -12.14 6.89 1.13
C LYS A 32 -11.28 5.65 0.87
N PRO A 33 -11.66 4.84 -0.13
CA PRO A 33 -10.78 3.78 -0.64
C PRO A 33 -9.44 4.38 -1.08
N ASN A 34 -8.36 3.69 -0.76
CA ASN A 34 -7.05 4.06 -1.29
C ASN A 34 -6.88 3.60 -2.75
N LYS A 35 -5.69 3.83 -3.33
CA LYS A 35 -5.37 3.43 -4.71
C LYS A 35 -5.51 1.92 -5.00
N HIS A 36 -5.59 1.09 -3.96
CA HIS A 36 -5.78 -0.36 -4.03
C HIS A 36 -7.21 -0.79 -3.68
N GLY A 37 -8.14 0.15 -3.45
CA GLY A 37 -9.51 -0.14 -3.05
C GLY A 37 -9.70 -0.47 -1.56
N ASN A 38 -8.64 -0.45 -0.76
CA ASN A 38 -8.73 -0.80 0.66
C ASN A 38 -9.20 0.41 1.49
N VAL A 39 -10.05 0.15 2.50
CA VAL A 39 -10.55 1.12 3.48
C VAL A 39 -10.24 0.59 4.89
N LEU A 40 -9.81 1.47 5.80
CA LEU A 40 -9.56 1.11 7.18
C LEU A 40 -10.86 1.01 7.97
N GLU A 41 -11.14 -0.16 8.54
CA GLU A 41 -12.29 -0.38 9.42
C GLU A 41 -12.24 0.55 10.64
N SER A 42 -13.32 1.30 10.87
CA SER A 42 -13.45 2.19 12.02
C SER A 42 -14.90 2.35 12.44
N TRP A 43 -15.11 2.70 13.70
CA TRP A 43 -16.42 2.93 14.30
C TRP A 43 -16.47 4.31 14.95
N MET A 44 -17.62 4.98 14.84
CA MET A 44 -17.91 6.20 15.60
C MET A 44 -18.48 5.80 16.95
N ILE A 45 -17.78 6.14 18.05
CA ILE A 45 -18.22 5.87 19.42
C ILE A 45 -18.10 7.18 20.21
N GLY A 46 -19.23 7.71 20.68
CA GLY A 46 -19.25 8.98 21.42
C GLY A 46 -18.66 10.17 20.64
N GLY A 47 -18.83 10.20 19.32
CA GLY A 47 -18.27 11.25 18.46
C GLY A 47 -16.78 11.10 18.11
N ARG A 48 -16.10 10.09 18.65
CA ARG A 48 -14.69 9.79 18.33
C ARG A 48 -14.59 8.55 17.44
N ARG A 49 -13.68 8.57 16.46
CA ARG A 49 -13.35 7.37 15.68
C ARG A 49 -12.45 6.44 16.45
N MET A 50 -12.89 5.20 16.54
CA MET A 50 -12.20 4.09 17.18
C MET A 50 -11.91 3.02 16.13
N THR A 51 -10.81 2.32 16.29
CA THR A 51 -10.45 1.13 15.49
C THR A 51 -9.74 0.12 16.38
N SER A 52 -9.45 -1.06 15.86
CA SER A 52 -8.60 -2.04 16.53
C SER A 52 -7.22 -2.11 15.87
N VAL A 53 -6.20 -2.50 16.66
CA VAL A 53 -4.85 -2.76 16.15
C VAL A 53 -4.88 -3.81 15.03
N GLU A 54 -5.71 -4.83 15.18
CA GLU A 54 -5.91 -5.87 14.16
C GLU A 54 -6.47 -5.32 12.84
N ALA A 55 -7.38 -4.35 12.89
CA ALA A 55 -7.93 -3.71 11.69
C ALA A 55 -6.85 -2.90 10.96
N VAL A 56 -6.00 -2.19 11.72
CA VAL A 56 -4.85 -1.47 11.16
C VAL A 56 -3.88 -2.46 10.50
N ARG A 57 -3.54 -3.56 11.17
CA ARG A 57 -2.67 -4.61 10.62
C ARG A 57 -3.21 -5.15 9.29
N ARG A 58 -4.48 -5.56 9.26
CA ARG A 58 -5.14 -6.07 8.04
C ARG A 58 -5.10 -5.06 6.90
N TYR A 59 -5.33 -3.78 7.20
CA TYR A 59 -5.27 -2.71 6.21
C TYR A 59 -3.86 -2.56 5.62
N ILE A 60 -2.83 -2.63 6.46
CA ILE A 60 -1.43 -2.56 6.02
C ILE A 60 -1.07 -3.79 5.19
N GLU A 61 -1.39 -4.99 5.66
CA GLU A 61 -1.14 -6.25 4.93
C GLU A 61 -1.80 -6.23 3.55
N ALA A 62 -3.07 -5.82 3.47
CA ALA A 62 -3.78 -5.71 2.20
C ALA A 62 -3.10 -4.72 1.23
N ASN A 63 -2.58 -3.60 1.74
CA ASN A 63 -1.85 -2.63 0.91
C ASN A 63 -0.50 -3.18 0.44
N THR A 64 0.21 -3.91 1.31
CA THR A 64 1.50 -4.53 0.97
C THR A 64 1.32 -5.61 -0.08
N GLN A 65 0.33 -6.51 0.07
CA GLN A 65 0.05 -7.56 -0.91
C GLN A 65 -0.29 -7.00 -2.30
N GLN A 66 -1.13 -5.95 -2.35
CA GLN A 66 -1.50 -5.28 -3.60
C GLN A 66 -0.33 -4.52 -4.25
N SER A 67 0.58 -3.98 -3.43
CA SER A 67 1.80 -3.33 -3.93
C SER A 67 2.74 -4.36 -4.57
N SER A 68 3.00 -5.48 -3.89
CA SER A 68 3.85 -6.57 -4.41
C SER A 68 3.28 -7.18 -5.69
N HIS A 69 1.96 -7.37 -5.77
CA HIS A 69 1.31 -7.88 -6.98
C HIS A 69 1.55 -6.96 -8.19
N ARG A 70 1.47 -5.64 -7.98
CA ARG A 70 1.73 -4.64 -9.03
C ARG A 70 3.20 -4.60 -9.47
N GLU A 71 4.13 -4.83 -8.54
CA GLU A 71 5.57 -4.92 -8.86
C GLU A 71 5.84 -6.13 -9.76
N SER A 72 5.25 -7.30 -9.46
CA SER A 72 5.42 -8.52 -10.26
C SER A 72 4.82 -8.45 -11.67
N SER A 73 3.84 -7.58 -11.88
CA SER A 73 3.17 -7.38 -13.18
C SER A 73 3.77 -6.24 -14.01
N ARG A 74 4.73 -5.49 -13.45
CA ARG A 74 5.46 -4.48 -14.22
C ARG A 74 6.54 -5.19 -15.04
N PRO A 75 6.59 -5.03 -16.37
CA PRO A 75 7.73 -5.53 -17.13
C PRO A 75 8.99 -4.88 -16.56
N ALA A 76 10.02 -5.70 -16.35
CA ALA A 76 11.32 -5.22 -15.86
C ALA A 76 11.75 -3.99 -16.66
N PRO A 77 12.36 -2.97 -16.03
CA PRO A 77 12.86 -1.81 -16.76
C PRO A 77 13.77 -2.33 -17.87
N ILE A 78 13.36 -2.13 -19.12
CA ILE A 78 14.18 -2.47 -20.28
C ILE A 78 15.43 -1.62 -20.14
N ASN A 79 16.59 -2.26 -19.95
CA ASN A 79 17.87 -1.59 -20.06
C ASN A 79 17.99 -1.08 -21.49
N LEU A 80 17.57 0.16 -21.72
CA LEU A 80 17.45 0.77 -23.04
C LEU A 80 18.79 0.72 -23.79
N SER A 81 19.90 0.83 -23.06
CA SER A 81 21.26 0.77 -23.63
C SER A 81 21.58 -0.62 -24.19
N THR A 82 21.26 -1.69 -23.46
CA THR A 82 21.47 -3.07 -23.92
C THR A 82 20.55 -3.40 -25.09
N ALA A 83 19.29 -2.97 -25.04
CA ALA A 83 18.34 -3.17 -26.14
C ALA A 83 18.77 -2.44 -27.42
N HIS A 84 19.23 -1.19 -27.30
CA HIS A 84 19.74 -0.41 -28.43
C HIS A 84 21.03 -1.03 -29.01
N HIS A 85 21.96 -1.46 -28.15
CA HIS A 85 23.19 -2.11 -28.59
C HIS A 85 22.90 -3.39 -29.39
N ASN A 86 21.98 -4.23 -28.90
CA ASN A 86 21.58 -5.45 -29.59
C ASN A 86 20.89 -5.15 -30.92
N ALA A 87 20.05 -4.11 -30.99
CA ALA A 87 19.41 -3.68 -32.23
C ALA A 87 20.43 -3.20 -33.28
N MET A 88 21.43 -2.42 -32.88
CA MET A 88 22.52 -1.96 -33.76
C MET A 88 23.38 -3.13 -34.27
N GLN A 89 23.66 -4.12 -33.41
CA GLN A 89 24.38 -5.32 -33.82
C GLN A 89 23.60 -6.16 -34.82
N ALA A 90 22.29 -6.35 -34.62
CA ALA A 90 21.44 -7.09 -35.54
C ALA A 90 21.41 -6.46 -36.94
N LEU A 91 21.25 -5.13 -37.02
CA LEU A 91 21.31 -4.38 -38.28
C LEU A 91 22.67 -4.54 -38.98
N SER A 92 23.77 -4.55 -38.20
CA SER A 92 25.11 -4.77 -38.74
C SER A 92 25.34 -6.19 -39.25
N GLN A 93 24.62 -7.20 -38.73
CA GLN A 93 24.74 -8.59 -39.19
C GLN A 93 23.85 -8.90 -40.40
N GLU A 94 22.73 -8.20 -40.56
CA GLU A 94 21.81 -8.37 -41.70
C GLU A 94 22.31 -7.71 -42.98
N GLY A 95 23.41 -6.94 -42.94
CA GLY A 95 24.17 -6.54 -44.13
C GLY A 95 23.44 -5.55 -45.04
N LEU A 96 22.83 -4.51 -44.47
CA LEU A 96 22.55 -3.24 -45.16
C LEU A 96 23.70 -2.26 -44.94
#